data_AF-A0A3N5IJ36-F1
#
_entry.id   AF-A0A3N5IJ36-F1
#
_cell.length_a   1.000
_cell.length_b   1.000
_cell.length_c   1.000
_cell.angle_alpha   90.00
_cell.angle_beta   90.00
_cell.angle_gamma   90.00
#
_symmetry.space_group_name_H-M   'P 1'
#
loop_
_entity.id
_entity.type
_entity.pdbx_description
1 polymer ?
#
loop_
_entity_poly.entity_id
_entity_poly.type
_entity_poly.pdbx_seq_one_letter_code
_entity_poly.pdbx_strand_id
1 'polypeptide(L)'
;DKLKLNAADYTVVNVEAPEMVAALERGNIDAYAVWEPWVTRGLAAVKNTKVLRDQEGILEQGVYIYMNRGWIQKNPAPAEAFMRALVEATEIINKDRQRAARDVSAFLKSLDPPLVEQLMTKLRFEMVLDDFTINLFRLAESQLKQQNKLTKPLDYGAFVYPDLLRKVLPGKVNYKP
;
A
#
# COMPACT_ATOMS: atom_id res chain seq x y z
N ASP A 1 0.37 -18.90 -15.03
CA ASP A 1 -0.61 -20.01 -15.12
C ASP A 1 -2.00 -19.60 -15.63
N LYS A 2 -2.78 -18.76 -14.92
CA LYS A 2 -4.18 -18.44 -15.33
C LYS A 2 -4.33 -17.87 -16.75
N LEU A 3 -3.38 -17.07 -17.22
CA LEU A 3 -3.40 -16.48 -18.58
C LEU A 3 -2.38 -17.13 -19.53
N LYS A 4 -1.65 -18.15 -19.07
CA LYS A 4 -0.59 -18.86 -19.83
C LYS A 4 0.49 -17.96 -20.46
N LEU A 5 0.71 -16.76 -19.93
CA LEU A 5 1.81 -15.87 -20.33
C LEU A 5 3.12 -16.21 -19.58
N ASN A 6 4.25 -15.99 -20.25
CA ASN A 6 5.62 -16.16 -19.75
C ASN A 6 6.48 -14.92 -20.09
N ALA A 7 7.70 -14.85 -19.54
CA ALA A 7 8.57 -13.67 -19.66
C ALA A 7 9.01 -13.32 -21.09
N ALA A 8 8.93 -14.26 -22.04
CA ALA A 8 9.22 -13.99 -23.46
C ALA A 8 8.03 -13.35 -24.21
N ASP A 9 6.83 -13.35 -23.62
CA ASP A 9 5.62 -12.82 -24.26
C ASP A 9 5.50 -11.29 -24.16
N TYR A 10 6.37 -10.64 -23.39
CA TYR A 10 6.35 -9.19 -23.17
C TYR A 10 7.74 -8.65 -22.84
N THR A 11 7.91 -7.34 -23.02
CA THR A 11 9.12 -6.63 -22.59
C THR A 11 8.79 -5.77 -21.37
N VAL A 12 9.57 -5.90 -20.29
CA VAL A 12 9.40 -5.09 -19.08
C VAL A 12 10.18 -3.79 -19.22
N VAL A 13 9.50 -2.66 -19.04
CA VAL A 13 10.10 -1.34 -18.95
C VAL A 13 9.97 -0.84 -17.52
N ASN A 14 11.10 -0.65 -16.84
CA ASN A 14 11.13 -0.17 -15.45
C ASN A 14 11.20 1.36 -15.45
N VAL A 15 10.08 2.00 -15.11
CA VAL A 15 9.97 3.44 -14.89
C VAL A 15 9.07 3.71 -13.69
N GLU A 16 9.20 4.91 -13.11
CA GLU A 16 8.38 5.32 -11.97
C GLU A 16 6.92 5.61 -12.39
N ALA A 17 6.01 5.59 -11.42
CA ALA A 17 4.57 5.67 -11.69
C ALA A 17 4.10 6.92 -12.47
N PRO A 18 4.59 8.15 -12.20
CA PRO A 18 4.29 9.30 -13.06
C PRO A 18 4.73 9.12 -14.52
N GLU A 19 5.89 8.52 -14.72
CA GLU A 19 6.52 8.30 -16.01
C GLU A 19 5.80 7.22 -16.81
N MET A 20 5.17 6.24 -16.14
CA MET A 20 4.30 5.25 -16.81
C MET A 20 3.15 5.93 -17.57
N VAL A 21 2.53 6.97 -17.00
CA VAL A 21 1.44 7.71 -17.66
C VAL A 21 1.95 8.41 -18.91
N ALA A 22 3.07 9.12 -18.80
CA ALA A 22 3.68 9.82 -19.95
C ALA A 22 4.19 8.84 -21.02
N ALA A 23 4.70 7.66 -20.63
CA ALA A 23 5.15 6.63 -21.54
C ALA A 23 3.98 6.02 -22.32
N LEU A 24 2.84 5.78 -21.66
CA LEU A 24 1.62 5.30 -22.33
C LEU A 24 1.08 6.36 -23.31
N GLU A 25 1.04 7.63 -22.90
CA GLU A 25 0.59 8.74 -23.75
C GLU A 25 1.44 8.89 -25.02
N ARG A 26 2.75 8.67 -24.93
CA ARG A 26 3.68 8.73 -26.05
C ARG A 26 3.71 7.45 -26.91
N GLY A 27 3.04 6.39 -26.49
CA GLY A 27 3.09 5.08 -27.15
C GLY A 27 4.41 4.32 -26.96
N ASN A 28 5.18 4.64 -25.92
CA ASN A 28 6.42 3.94 -25.59
C ASN A 28 6.17 2.60 -24.86
N ILE A 29 4.98 2.44 -24.27
CA ILE A 29 4.52 1.21 -23.62
C ILE A 29 3.06 0.95 -23.99
N ASP A 30 2.66 -0.33 -24.03
CA ASP A 30 1.29 -0.72 -24.36
C ASP A 30 0.36 -0.79 -23.14
N ALA A 31 0.93 -1.04 -21.96
CA ALA A 31 0.22 -1.17 -20.69
C ALA A 31 1.17 -0.93 -19.51
N TYR A 32 0.61 -0.62 -18.34
CA TYR A 32 1.34 -0.58 -17.08
C TYR A 32 0.51 -1.16 -15.93
N ALA A 33 1.18 -1.59 -14.86
CA ALA A 33 0.57 -2.03 -13.61
C ALA A 33 0.98 -1.06 -12.50
N VAL A 34 0.00 -0.38 -11.90
CA VAL A 34 0.25 0.71 -10.93
C VAL A 34 -0.93 0.88 -9.97
N TRP A 35 -0.72 1.64 -8.89
CA TRP A 35 -1.74 2.02 -7.91
C TRP A 35 -2.33 3.42 -8.18
N GLU A 36 -3.42 3.78 -7.49
CA GLU A 36 -4.01 5.12 -7.54
C GLU A 36 -3.06 6.19 -6.97
N PRO A 37 -3.06 7.44 -7.49
CA PRO A 37 -3.99 7.99 -8.47
C PRO A 37 -3.55 7.79 -9.93
N TRP A 38 -2.51 6.98 -10.19
CA TRP A 38 -1.91 6.87 -11.52
C TRP A 38 -2.78 6.11 -12.52
N VAL A 39 -3.61 5.17 -12.03
CA VAL A 39 -4.66 4.53 -12.84
C VAL A 39 -5.65 5.59 -13.33
N THR A 40 -6.21 6.37 -12.40
CA THR A 40 -7.14 7.47 -12.71
C THR A 40 -6.52 8.48 -13.69
N ARG A 41 -5.27 8.89 -13.44
CA ARG A 41 -4.59 9.88 -14.29
C ARG A 41 -4.34 9.37 -15.71
N GLY A 42 -3.96 8.11 -15.90
CA GLY A 42 -3.78 7.57 -17.25
C GLY A 42 -5.09 7.41 -18.02
N LEU A 43 -6.17 6.99 -17.36
CA LEU A 43 -7.51 6.94 -17.97
C LEU A 43 -7.97 8.33 -18.44
N ALA A 44 -7.63 9.38 -17.69
CA ALA A 44 -7.95 10.75 -18.06
C ALA A 44 -7.03 11.31 -19.17
N ALA A 45 -5.74 10.98 -19.14
CA ALA A 45 -4.74 11.52 -20.07
C ALA A 45 -4.79 10.87 -21.46
N VAL A 46 -5.04 9.55 -21.52
CA VAL A 46 -4.91 8.78 -22.76
C VAL A 46 -6.28 8.25 -23.21
N LYS A 47 -6.76 8.73 -24.36
CA LYS A 47 -8.03 8.30 -24.95
C LYS A 47 -8.01 6.81 -25.31
N ASN A 48 -9.19 6.18 -25.30
CA ASN A 48 -9.38 4.77 -25.64
C ASN A 48 -8.61 3.78 -24.76
N THR A 49 -8.22 4.19 -23.55
CA THR A 49 -7.65 3.29 -22.54
C THR A 49 -8.73 2.70 -21.64
N LYS A 50 -8.40 1.58 -21.00
CA LYS A 50 -9.27 0.90 -20.04
C LYS A 50 -8.44 0.14 -19.02
N VAL A 51 -9.03 -0.11 -17.86
CA VAL A 51 -8.47 -1.05 -16.89
C VAL A 51 -8.62 -2.47 -17.46
N LEU A 52 -7.50 -3.16 -17.69
CA LEU A 52 -7.53 -4.55 -18.17
C LEU A 52 -7.92 -5.51 -17.05
N ARG A 53 -7.41 -5.27 -15.84
CA ARG A 53 -7.64 -6.09 -14.65
C ARG A 53 -7.23 -5.31 -13.39
N ASP A 54 -7.92 -5.56 -12.28
CA ASP A 54 -7.54 -5.07 -10.96
C ASP A 54 -6.81 -6.17 -10.15
N GLN A 55 -6.52 -5.88 -8.87
CA GLN A 55 -5.80 -6.80 -8.00
C GLN A 55 -6.68 -7.92 -7.41
N GLU A 56 -7.99 -7.94 -7.69
CA GLU A 56 -8.93 -8.87 -7.04
C GLU A 56 -8.58 -10.33 -7.37
N GLY A 57 -8.45 -11.15 -6.33
CA GLY A 57 -8.02 -12.56 -6.45
C GLY A 57 -6.58 -12.74 -6.94
N ILE A 58 -5.76 -11.67 -6.93
CA ILE A 58 -4.32 -11.70 -7.22
C ILE A 58 -3.51 -11.42 -5.95
N LEU A 59 -3.71 -10.25 -5.33
CA LEU A 59 -2.94 -9.79 -4.19
C LEU A 59 -3.75 -8.78 -3.38
N GLU A 60 -3.86 -9.01 -2.08
CA GLU A 60 -4.25 -7.98 -1.12
C GLU A 60 -2.97 -7.36 -0.55
N GLN A 61 -2.91 -6.03 -0.48
CA GLN A 61 -1.72 -5.30 -0.03
C GLN A 61 -1.99 -4.60 1.31
N GLY A 62 -0.96 -4.51 2.15
CA GLY A 62 -0.96 -3.73 3.38
C GLY A 62 -0.07 -2.51 3.26
N VAL A 63 -0.45 -1.42 3.93
CA VAL A 63 0.42 -0.24 4.14
C VAL A 63 1.02 -0.34 5.53
N TYR A 64 2.34 -0.14 5.62
CA TYR A 64 3.09 -0.32 6.86
C TYR A 64 3.60 1.01 7.41
N ILE A 65 3.62 1.13 8.73
CA ILE A 65 4.24 2.25 9.43
C ILE A 65 5.62 1.81 9.90
N TYR A 66 6.64 2.54 9.45
CA TYR A 66 8.02 2.32 9.87
C TYR A 66 8.46 3.40 10.85
N MET A 67 9.07 2.98 11.96
CA MET A 67 9.69 3.87 12.92
C MET A 67 11.08 3.38 13.26
N ASN A 68 12.01 4.30 13.54
CA ASN A 68 13.34 3.93 13.97
C ASN A 68 13.27 3.31 15.39
N ARG A 69 13.74 2.06 15.52
CA ARG A 69 13.68 1.30 16.78
C ARG A 69 14.41 1.96 17.95
N GLY A 70 15.61 2.48 17.70
CA GLY A 70 16.38 3.19 18.73
C GLY A 70 15.70 4.49 19.16
N TRP A 71 15.05 5.19 18.24
CA TRP A 71 14.32 6.41 18.55
C TRP A 71 13.07 6.13 19.40
N ILE A 72 12.24 5.14 19.05
CA ILE A 72 11.01 4.85 19.82
C ILE A 72 11.32 4.35 21.23
N GLN A 73 12.43 3.62 21.43
CA GLN A 73 12.86 3.15 22.76
C GLN A 73 13.33 4.31 23.65
N LYS A 74 13.99 5.31 23.05
CA LYS A 74 14.43 6.53 23.78
C LYS A 74 13.30 7.55 23.97
N ASN A 75 12.26 7.50 23.13
CA ASN A 75 11.17 8.47 23.10
C ASN A 75 9.80 7.76 23.20
N PRO A 76 9.53 7.01 24.28
CA PRO A 76 8.33 6.18 24.36
C PRO A 76 7.03 7.00 24.35
N ALA A 77 7.00 8.15 25.03
CA ALA A 77 5.81 9.01 25.06
C ALA A 77 5.50 9.66 23.69
N PRO A 78 6.47 10.29 22.99
CA PRO A 78 6.24 10.78 21.62
C PRO A 78 5.86 9.68 20.63
N ALA A 79 6.49 8.50 20.72
CA ALA A 79 6.15 7.37 19.85
C ALA A 79 4.69 6.92 20.07
N GLU A 80 4.25 6.84 21.33
CA GLU A 80 2.87 6.49 21.66
C GLU A 80 1.88 7.54 21.17
N ALA A 81 2.17 8.83 21.36
CA ALA A 81 1.35 9.92 20.87
C ALA A 81 1.21 9.90 19.34
N PHE A 82 2.30 9.62 18.62
CA PHE A 82 2.26 9.46 17.17
C PHE A 82 1.37 8.28 16.74
N MET A 83 1.49 7.13 17.42
CA MET A 83 0.64 5.97 17.12
C MET A 83 -0.85 6.26 17.43
N ARG A 84 -1.15 6.98 18.52
CA ARG A 84 -2.53 7.44 18.84
C ARG A 84 -3.08 8.34 17.74
N ALA A 85 -2.30 9.29 17.26
CA ALA A 85 -2.72 10.18 16.17
C ALA A 85 -3.08 9.40 14.88
N LEU A 86 -2.35 8.33 14.56
CA LEU A 86 -2.67 7.48 13.40
C LEU A 86 -3.96 6.67 13.60
N VAL A 87 -4.22 6.19 14.83
CA VAL A 87 -5.48 5.53 15.18
C VAL A 87 -6.64 6.51 15.06
N GLU A 88 -6.52 7.71 15.62
CA GLU A 88 -7.54 8.78 15.52
C GLU A 88 -7.79 9.19 14.07
N ALA A 89 -6.74 9.34 13.26
CA ALA A 89 -6.88 9.63 11.83
C ALA A 89 -7.65 8.51 11.11
N THR A 90 -7.37 7.25 11.43
CA THR A 90 -8.10 6.11 10.87
C THR A 90 -9.57 6.13 11.27
N GLU A 91 -9.89 6.52 12.50
CA GLU A 91 -11.29 6.71 12.93
C GLU A 91 -11.99 7.83 12.17
N ILE A 92 -11.31 8.97 11.97
CA ILE A 92 -11.85 10.10 11.19
C ILE A 92 -12.17 9.64 9.77
N ILE A 93 -11.24 8.93 9.11
CA ILE A 93 -11.45 8.42 7.76
C ILE A 93 -12.70 7.54 7.68
N ASN A 94 -12.92 6.69 8.69
CA ASN A 94 -14.04 5.76 8.69
C ASN A 94 -15.38 6.42 9.09
N LYS A 95 -15.35 7.45 9.95
CA LYS A 95 -16.55 8.17 10.42
C LYS A 95 -16.99 9.29 9.48
N ASP A 96 -16.04 9.95 8.80
CA ASP A 96 -16.28 11.10 7.92
C ASP A 96 -15.43 10.98 6.65
N ARG A 97 -15.91 10.14 5.73
CA ARG A 97 -15.23 9.85 4.46
C ARG A 97 -15.12 11.10 3.58
N GLN A 98 -16.10 11.99 3.63
CA GLN A 98 -16.12 13.24 2.86
C GLN A 98 -15.02 14.19 3.32
N ARG A 99 -14.85 14.38 4.63
CA ARG A 99 -13.73 15.16 5.15
C ARG A 99 -12.40 14.55 4.73
N ALA A 100 -12.23 13.25 4.93
CA ALA A 100 -10.99 12.59 4.56
C ALA A 100 -10.70 12.71 3.06
N ALA A 101 -11.71 12.63 2.19
CA ALA A 101 -11.57 12.84 0.76
C ALA A 101 -11.11 14.26 0.41
N ARG A 102 -11.60 15.29 1.12
CA ARG A 102 -11.10 16.68 0.96
C ARG A 102 -9.64 16.82 1.37
N ASP A 103 -9.26 16.24 2.51
CA ASP A 103 -7.88 16.29 3.02
C ASP A 103 -6.91 15.57 2.05
N VAL A 104 -7.30 14.40 1.56
CA VAL A 104 -6.53 13.62 0.56
C VAL A 104 -6.49 14.33 -0.80
N SER A 105 -7.61 14.91 -1.25
CA SER A 105 -7.69 15.70 -2.48
C SER A 105 -6.66 16.85 -2.46
N ALA A 106 -6.61 17.62 -1.37
CA ALA A 106 -5.66 18.70 -1.19
C ALA A 106 -4.22 18.20 -1.28
N PHE A 107 -3.90 17.06 -0.64
CA PHE A 107 -2.58 16.44 -0.70
C PHE A 107 -2.21 15.96 -2.11
N LEU A 108 -3.15 15.38 -2.86
CA LEU A 108 -2.92 14.81 -4.19
C LEU A 108 -2.91 15.84 -5.33
N LYS A 109 -2.70 17.13 -5.01
CA LYS A 109 -2.74 18.26 -5.96
C LYS A 109 -4.12 18.44 -6.59
N SER A 110 -5.15 18.45 -5.74
CA SER A 110 -6.55 18.77 -6.09
C SER A 110 -7.21 17.78 -7.04
N LEU A 111 -7.00 16.48 -6.82
CA LEU A 111 -7.86 15.46 -7.45
C LEU A 111 -9.31 15.67 -6.98
N ASP A 112 -10.29 15.54 -7.87
CA ASP A 112 -11.69 15.83 -7.55
C ASP A 112 -12.18 15.10 -6.27
N PRO A 113 -12.65 15.79 -5.21
CA PRO A 113 -12.98 15.15 -3.94
C PRO A 113 -14.02 14.02 -4.04
N PRO A 114 -15.12 14.12 -4.81
CA PRO A 114 -16.03 12.99 -5.06
C PRO A 114 -15.33 11.76 -5.65
N LEU A 115 -14.39 11.96 -6.59
CA LEU A 115 -13.60 10.87 -7.13
C LEU A 115 -12.69 10.26 -6.06
N VAL A 116 -12.04 11.08 -5.23
CA VAL A 116 -11.23 10.57 -4.10
C VAL A 116 -12.09 9.75 -3.14
N GLU A 117 -13.27 10.25 -2.78
CA GLU A 117 -14.22 9.53 -1.92
C GLU A 117 -14.60 8.17 -2.52
N GLN A 118 -14.89 8.13 -3.82
CA GLN A 118 -15.18 6.88 -4.54
C GLN A 118 -13.97 5.94 -4.50
N LEU A 119 -12.75 6.42 -4.75
CA LEU A 119 -11.54 5.61 -4.72
C LEU A 119 -11.26 5.04 -3.32
N MET A 120 -11.56 5.81 -2.27
CA MET A 120 -11.41 5.35 -0.89
C MET A 120 -12.31 4.18 -0.53
N THR A 121 -13.41 3.94 -1.27
CA THR A 121 -14.25 2.73 -1.07
C THR A 121 -13.55 1.44 -1.48
N LYS A 122 -12.51 1.53 -2.31
CA LYS A 122 -11.66 0.39 -2.71
C LYS A 122 -10.63 0.02 -1.65
N LEU A 123 -10.51 0.80 -0.58
CA LEU A 123 -9.50 0.64 0.46
C LEU A 123 -10.17 0.34 1.81
N ARG A 124 -9.56 -0.56 2.58
CA ARG A 124 -9.88 -0.79 3.98
C ARG A 124 -8.92 0.01 4.85
N PHE A 125 -9.47 0.83 5.74
CA PHE A 125 -8.68 1.64 6.67
C PHE A 125 -8.77 1.04 8.07
N GLU A 126 -7.81 0.19 8.41
CA GLU A 126 -7.74 -0.51 9.69
C GLU A 126 -6.32 -0.45 10.26
N MET A 127 -6.21 -0.02 11.52
CA MET A 127 -4.98 -0.09 12.29
C MET A 127 -4.88 -1.45 12.97
N VAL A 128 -4.15 -2.38 12.37
CA VAL A 128 -3.98 -3.75 12.86
C VAL A 128 -2.53 -4.24 12.75
N LEU A 129 -2.19 -5.20 13.60
CA LEU A 129 -1.01 -6.06 13.44
C LEU A 129 -1.40 -7.49 13.79
N ASP A 130 -1.90 -8.19 12.78
CA ASP A 130 -2.54 -9.50 12.87
C ASP A 130 -1.88 -10.54 11.95
N ASP A 131 -2.44 -11.75 11.92
CA ASP A 131 -1.90 -12.84 11.11
C ASP A 131 -1.95 -12.52 9.62
N PHE A 132 -2.95 -11.78 9.15
CA PHE A 132 -3.00 -11.31 7.76
C PHE A 132 -1.75 -10.48 7.44
N THR A 133 -1.43 -9.51 8.29
CA THR A 133 -0.25 -8.64 8.15
C THR A 133 1.05 -9.44 8.08
N ILE A 134 1.22 -10.42 8.97
CA ILE A 134 2.42 -11.26 9.01
C ILE A 134 2.49 -12.21 7.81
N ASN A 135 1.35 -12.74 7.36
CA ASN A 135 1.28 -13.59 6.18
C ASN A 135 1.70 -12.86 4.90
N LEU A 136 1.45 -11.55 4.78
CA LEU A 136 1.98 -10.76 3.67
C LEU A 136 3.52 -10.74 3.65
N PHE A 137 4.17 -10.58 4.80
CA PHE A 137 5.63 -10.67 4.86
C PHE A 137 6.15 -12.09 4.58
N ARG A 138 5.44 -13.14 5.03
CA ARG A 138 5.78 -14.54 4.70
C ARG A 138 5.66 -14.82 3.20
N LEU A 139 4.62 -14.29 2.57
CA LEU A 139 4.44 -14.39 1.12
C LEU A 139 5.59 -13.71 0.39
N ALA A 140 5.93 -12.47 0.77
CA ALA A 140 7.05 -11.73 0.17
C ALA A 140 8.39 -12.45 0.37
N GLU A 141 8.65 -12.99 1.57
CA GLU A 141 9.85 -13.78 1.83
C GLU A 141 9.93 -15.03 0.92
N SER A 142 8.82 -15.77 0.79
CA SER A 142 8.74 -16.94 -0.09
C SER A 142 9.01 -16.57 -1.55
N GLN A 143 8.42 -15.49 -2.05
CA GLN A 143 8.63 -15.01 -3.42
C GLN A 143 10.09 -14.60 -3.66
N LEU A 144 10.70 -13.86 -2.73
CA LEU A 144 12.10 -13.47 -2.85
C LEU A 144 13.05 -14.67 -2.78
N LYS A 145 12.73 -15.69 -1.97
CA LYS A 145 13.47 -16.97 -1.95
C LYS A 145 13.38 -17.67 -3.31
N GLN A 146 12.18 -17.79 -3.89
CA GLN A 146 11.99 -18.41 -5.21
C GLN A 146 12.72 -17.65 -6.33
N GLN A 147 12.87 -16.33 -6.20
CA GLN A 147 13.63 -15.49 -7.12
C GLN A 147 15.15 -15.49 -6.84
N ASN A 148 15.64 -16.28 -5.87
CA ASN A 148 17.03 -16.26 -5.40
C ASN A 148 17.54 -14.86 -4.97
N LYS A 149 16.63 -14.00 -4.49
CA LYS A 149 16.94 -12.63 -4.02
C LYS A 149 17.18 -12.54 -2.51
N LEU A 150 16.92 -13.62 -1.77
CA LEU A 150 17.24 -13.72 -0.34
C LEU A 150 18.40 -14.68 -0.12
N THR A 151 19.44 -14.18 0.55
CA THR A 151 20.63 -14.95 0.94
C THR A 151 20.47 -15.63 2.29
N LYS A 152 19.50 -15.20 3.11
CA LYS A 152 19.15 -15.79 4.40
C LYS A 152 17.67 -15.54 4.73
N PRO A 153 17.07 -16.33 5.64
CA PRO A 153 15.73 -16.06 6.15
C PRO A 153 15.63 -14.69 6.83
N LEU A 154 14.44 -14.11 6.82
CA LEU A 154 14.14 -12.86 7.51
C LEU A 154 13.93 -13.12 9.00
N ASP A 155 14.53 -12.26 9.83
CA ASP A 155 14.20 -12.18 11.25
C ASP A 155 13.06 -11.18 11.44
N TYR A 156 11.84 -11.69 11.56
CA TYR A 156 10.65 -10.86 11.78
C TYR A 156 10.75 -10.03 13.06
N GLY A 157 11.35 -10.56 14.13
CA GLY A 157 11.54 -9.85 15.38
C GLY A 157 12.42 -8.61 15.23
N ALA A 158 13.32 -8.59 14.22
CA ALA A 158 14.19 -7.46 13.95
C ALA A 158 13.46 -6.23 13.38
N PHE A 159 12.27 -6.38 12.78
CA PHE A 159 11.53 -5.26 12.17
C PHE A 159 10.05 -5.16 12.55
N VAL A 160 9.41 -6.25 12.97
CA VAL A 160 8.04 -6.20 13.52
C VAL A 160 8.11 -5.78 14.98
N TYR A 161 7.40 -4.69 15.32
CA TYR A 161 7.38 -4.14 16.68
C TYR A 161 5.95 -3.97 17.17
N PRO A 162 5.36 -4.99 17.83
CA PRO A 162 3.95 -4.97 18.19
C PRO A 162 3.62 -4.08 19.39
N ASP A 163 4.60 -3.80 20.25
CA ASP A 163 4.36 -3.24 21.58
C ASP A 163 3.74 -1.85 21.55
N LEU A 164 4.13 -1.03 20.57
CA LEU A 164 3.61 0.33 20.46
C LEU A 164 2.12 0.34 20.10
N LEU A 165 1.73 -0.42 19.08
CA LEU A 165 0.31 -0.56 18.71
C LEU A 165 -0.46 -1.28 19.82
N ARG A 166 0.13 -2.30 20.46
CA ARG A 166 -0.53 -3.03 21.56
C ARG A 166 -0.83 -2.11 22.75
N LYS A 167 0.04 -1.16 23.05
CA LYS A 167 -0.17 -0.18 24.12
C LYS A 167 -1.32 0.79 23.82
N VAL A 168 -1.47 1.19 22.55
CA VAL A 168 -2.48 2.16 22.12
C VAL A 168 -3.82 1.50 21.81
N LEU A 169 -3.80 0.31 21.20
CA LEU A 169 -4.96 -0.39 20.65
C LEU A 169 -4.79 -1.92 20.78
N PRO A 170 -4.82 -2.48 22.02
CA PRO A 170 -4.44 -3.86 22.30
C PRO A 170 -5.27 -4.90 21.54
N GLY A 171 -6.57 -4.65 21.35
CA GLY A 171 -7.48 -5.56 20.64
C GLY A 171 -7.24 -5.66 19.13
N LYS A 172 -6.29 -4.91 18.58
CA LYS A 172 -5.91 -4.94 17.16
C LYS A 172 -4.53 -5.56 16.93
N VAL A 173 -3.94 -6.19 17.95
CA VAL A 173 -2.65 -6.88 17.86
C VAL A 173 -2.78 -8.34 18.26
N ASN A 174 -2.76 -9.23 17.27
CA ASN A 174 -2.80 -10.68 17.48
C ASN A 174 -1.45 -11.36 17.24
N TYR A 175 -0.48 -10.63 16.69
CA TYR A 175 0.87 -11.14 16.49
C TYR A 175 1.57 -11.46 17.82
N LYS A 176 2.03 -12.70 17.92
CA LYS A 176 2.98 -13.18 18.93
C LYS A 176 4.29 -13.53 18.22
N PRO A 177 5.43 -12.93 18.61
CA PRO A 177 6.73 -13.18 18.01
C PRO A 177 7.11 -14.66 17.96
#